data_AF-A0A966UHW1-F1
#
_entry.id   AF-A0A966UHW1-F1
#
_cell.length_a   1.000
_cell.length_b   1.000
_cell.length_c   1.000
_cell.angle_alpha   90.00
_cell.angle_beta   90.00
_cell.angle_gamma   90.00
#
_symmetry.space_group_name_H-M   'P 1'
#
loop_
_entity.id
_entity.type
_entity.pdbx_description
1 polymer ?
#
loop_
_entity_poly.entity_id
_entity_poly.type
_entity_poly.pdbx_seq_one_letter_code
_entity_poly.pdbx_strand_id
1 'polypeptide(L)'
;MLSRKTRRATPTAREILTLLDGALEFGAKGDIDQLAQAVTTADRLLRGDAGQLCMADNHQLTSAMTSRIDQLDAIVSTYEQSIEKSAVLQTESSEHAMQEIIRAKDAIWELRHDRIRTAKLVDALAGQGASESARKGYFSIQQAFSGLDRLEVRGRDSAGIHVLVSNHGLKATDKQVKALLENRGEDALFMSGAVRMTETAWSFVYKAAAEIGELGDNTRVMRNAVMADALLRLCVSQPDAQVAVLAHTRWASVGIISEPNAHPVNSEELEGKHDDAYLVAALNGDVDNHADLRVQYGLRVAGPITTDAKVIPALVSRKLATTKNLTDAFRETVAQFEGSVAIAVASATEPDKLLLALHGSGQGLCVGLAEDRFIVASEPYGLVEETLNYVRMDGEALADLDNPSSRGQVIALSGANAGELSGVQLISYDGRVLGLSQDNVLTAEITTRDINRGEHKHFLAKEIAEAPESFRKTIRGRIVDHDGMLTTELGEKVLPKVICDRLASGEIKKVRVIGQGTAAVAGQALAKLLHELVGISLSVEALLASELSGFGLQLDMSDTLVVAVSQSGTTTDTNRTVDLARARG
;
A
#
# COMPACT_ATOMS: atom_id res chain seq x y z
N MET A 1 -6.83 -5.81 -5.79
CA MET A 1 -7.28 -6.90 -4.88
C MET A 1 -7.61 -8.12 -5.70
N LEU A 2 -7.12 -9.28 -5.28
CA LEU A 2 -7.46 -10.57 -5.88
C LEU A 2 -7.57 -11.59 -4.76
N SER A 3 -8.71 -12.28 -4.62
CA SER A 3 -9.01 -13.15 -3.48
C SER A 3 -9.23 -14.61 -3.89
N ARG A 4 -9.17 -15.49 -2.90
CA ARG A 4 -9.50 -16.92 -3.01
C ARG A 4 -10.54 -17.32 -1.98
N LYS A 5 -11.21 -18.45 -2.20
CA LYS A 5 -12.08 -19.04 -1.17
C LYS A 5 -11.23 -19.31 0.08
N THR A 6 -11.70 -18.84 1.23
CA THR A 6 -11.02 -19.10 2.52
C THR A 6 -10.90 -20.60 2.78
N ARG A 7 -9.76 -20.98 3.37
CA ARG A 7 -9.47 -22.36 3.81
C ARG A 7 -9.56 -22.48 5.34
N ARG A 8 -9.84 -21.38 6.04
CA ARG A 8 -9.94 -21.32 7.50
C ARG A 8 -11.40 -21.41 7.92
N ALA A 9 -11.67 -22.16 8.98
CA ALA A 9 -12.98 -22.15 9.60
C ALA A 9 -13.26 -20.77 10.23
N THR A 10 -14.49 -20.30 10.10
CA THR A 10 -14.96 -19.09 10.79
C THR A 10 -14.80 -19.26 12.30
N PRO A 11 -14.06 -18.39 12.99
CA PRO A 11 -13.94 -18.47 14.44
C PRO A 11 -15.28 -18.18 15.09
N THR A 12 -15.50 -18.75 16.26
CA THR A 12 -16.69 -18.49 17.06
C THR A 12 -16.52 -17.21 17.87
N ALA A 13 -17.64 -16.53 18.14
CA ALA A 13 -17.67 -15.40 19.06
C ALA A 13 -17.06 -15.75 20.43
N ARG A 14 -17.25 -16.97 20.91
CA ARG A 14 -16.69 -17.45 22.18
C ARG A 14 -15.16 -17.46 22.16
N GLU A 15 -14.54 -17.97 21.10
CA GLU A 15 -13.08 -18.02 20.97
C GLU A 15 -12.47 -16.62 21.02
N ILE A 16 -13.06 -15.65 20.30
CA ILE A 16 -12.61 -14.26 20.31
C ILE A 16 -12.74 -13.65 21.71
N LEU A 17 -13.90 -13.81 22.35
CA LEU A 17 -14.14 -13.23 23.68
C LEU A 17 -13.26 -13.88 24.75
N THR A 18 -12.99 -15.18 24.68
CA THR A 18 -12.05 -15.86 25.60
C THR A 18 -10.64 -15.30 25.51
N LEU A 19 -10.15 -14.97 24.30
CA LEU A 19 -8.84 -14.34 24.14
C LEU A 19 -8.80 -12.94 24.77
N LEU A 20 -9.85 -12.14 24.56
CA LEU A 20 -9.92 -10.79 25.13
C LEU A 20 -10.12 -10.80 26.65
N ASP A 21 -10.91 -11.73 27.18
CA ASP A 21 -11.07 -11.92 28.63
C ASP A 21 -9.73 -12.35 29.26
N GLY A 22 -9.00 -13.28 28.62
CA GLY A 22 -7.65 -13.66 29.04
C GLY A 22 -6.66 -12.50 28.99
N ALA A 23 -6.72 -11.65 27.96
CA ALA A 23 -5.88 -10.44 27.87
C ALA A 23 -6.13 -9.49 29.04
N LEU A 24 -7.39 -9.33 29.49
CA LEU A 24 -7.73 -8.53 30.67
C LEU A 24 -7.14 -9.14 31.95
N GLU A 25 -7.19 -10.46 32.10
CA GLU A 25 -6.59 -11.15 33.26
C GLU A 25 -5.07 -11.00 33.29
N PHE A 26 -4.38 -11.06 32.14
CA PHE A 26 -2.94 -10.80 32.05
C PHE A 26 -2.61 -9.35 32.39
N GLY A 27 -3.38 -8.41 31.83
CA GLY A 27 -3.25 -6.99 32.13
C GLY A 27 -3.41 -6.66 33.61
N ALA A 28 -4.39 -7.28 34.28
CA ALA A 28 -4.60 -7.11 35.72
C ALA A 28 -3.44 -7.64 36.58
N LYS A 29 -2.64 -8.58 36.05
CA LYS A 29 -1.45 -9.13 36.71
C LYS A 29 -0.15 -8.40 36.32
N GLY A 30 -0.22 -7.47 35.36
CA GLY A 30 0.93 -6.77 34.80
C GLY A 30 1.79 -7.56 33.84
N ASP A 31 1.22 -8.58 33.22
CA ASP A 31 1.86 -9.32 32.15
C ASP A 31 1.47 -8.72 30.79
N ILE A 32 2.22 -7.69 30.37
CA ILE A 32 1.91 -6.94 29.14
C ILE A 32 2.24 -7.75 27.89
N ASP A 33 3.26 -8.60 27.91
CA ASP A 33 3.58 -9.46 26.78
C ASP A 33 2.46 -10.48 26.52
N GLN A 34 1.97 -11.17 27.55
CA GLN A 34 0.86 -12.12 27.37
C GLN A 34 -0.45 -11.41 26.98
N LEU A 35 -0.70 -10.20 27.50
CA LEU A 35 -1.80 -9.36 27.03
C LEU A 35 -1.64 -9.07 25.52
N ALA A 36 -0.47 -8.56 25.10
CA ALA A 36 -0.20 -8.22 23.72
C ALA A 36 -0.36 -9.44 22.80
N GLN A 37 0.15 -10.59 23.21
CA GLN A 37 0.05 -11.86 22.49
C GLN A 37 -1.41 -12.32 22.34
N ALA A 38 -2.22 -12.23 23.39
CA ALA A 38 -3.63 -12.60 23.37
C ALA A 38 -4.44 -11.70 22.42
N VAL A 39 -4.23 -10.38 22.49
CA VAL A 39 -4.90 -9.41 21.61
C VAL A 39 -4.46 -9.58 20.15
N THR A 40 -3.16 -9.76 19.90
CA THR A 40 -2.62 -10.07 18.56
C THR A 40 -3.22 -11.35 17.99
N THR A 41 -3.43 -12.37 18.83
CA THR A 41 -4.05 -13.63 18.42
C THR A 41 -5.52 -13.43 18.04
N ALA A 42 -6.25 -12.61 18.80
CA ALA A 42 -7.64 -12.25 18.49
C ALA A 42 -7.75 -11.48 17.16
N ASP A 43 -6.87 -10.49 16.93
CA ASP A 43 -6.80 -9.77 15.65
C ASP A 43 -6.55 -10.73 14.49
N ARG A 44 -5.53 -11.60 14.60
CA ARG A 44 -5.21 -12.59 13.56
C ARG A 44 -6.39 -13.49 13.22
N LEU A 45 -7.17 -13.93 14.21
CA LEU A 45 -8.38 -14.74 13.96
C LEU A 45 -9.49 -13.94 13.24
N LEU A 46 -9.47 -12.62 13.32
CA LEU A 46 -10.44 -11.73 12.70
C LEU A 46 -10.01 -11.16 11.33
N ARG A 47 -8.85 -11.57 10.80
CA ARG A 47 -8.41 -11.24 9.43
C ARG A 47 -9.08 -12.14 8.38
N GLY A 48 -9.08 -11.69 7.13
CA GLY A 48 -9.63 -12.45 6.00
C GLY A 48 -11.15 -12.68 6.06
N ASP A 49 -11.66 -13.46 5.11
CA ASP A 49 -13.10 -13.73 4.98
C ASP A 49 -13.67 -14.41 6.23
N ALA A 50 -12.92 -15.36 6.83
CA ALA A 50 -13.37 -16.08 8.02
C ALA A 50 -13.57 -15.13 9.22
N GLY A 51 -12.66 -14.18 9.41
CA GLY A 51 -12.80 -13.16 10.45
C GLY A 51 -13.94 -12.18 10.17
N GLN A 52 -14.09 -11.75 8.92
CA GLN A 52 -15.19 -10.89 8.51
C GLN A 52 -16.55 -11.55 8.75
N LEU A 53 -16.71 -12.83 8.38
CA LEU A 53 -17.93 -13.60 8.57
C LEU A 53 -18.28 -13.82 10.04
N CYS A 54 -17.28 -13.92 10.93
CA CYS A 54 -17.50 -14.01 12.38
C CYS A 54 -18.23 -12.77 12.93
N MET A 55 -17.88 -11.59 12.41
CA MET A 55 -18.41 -10.30 12.85
C MET A 55 -19.67 -9.86 12.09
N ALA A 56 -19.91 -10.42 10.91
CA ALA A 56 -21.04 -10.09 10.04
C ALA A 56 -22.39 -10.20 10.76
N ASP A 57 -23.16 -9.11 10.75
CA ASP A 57 -24.46 -8.96 11.45
C ASP A 57 -24.41 -9.35 12.95
N ASN A 58 -23.22 -9.42 13.57
CA ASN A 58 -23.02 -9.86 14.95
C ASN A 58 -22.82 -8.67 15.89
N HIS A 59 -23.89 -7.90 16.10
CA HIS A 59 -23.89 -6.73 16.98
C HIS A 59 -23.53 -7.05 18.43
N GLN A 60 -23.88 -8.25 18.91
CA GLN A 60 -23.55 -8.69 20.26
C GLN A 60 -22.04 -8.88 20.43
N LEU A 61 -21.39 -9.58 19.50
CA LEU A 61 -19.94 -9.78 19.52
C LEU A 61 -19.21 -8.43 19.41
N THR A 62 -19.56 -7.60 18.43
CA THR A 62 -18.89 -6.31 18.22
C THR A 62 -19.02 -5.37 19.44
N SER A 63 -20.19 -5.35 20.10
CA SER A 63 -20.39 -4.61 21.35
C SER A 63 -19.54 -5.18 22.50
N ALA A 64 -19.57 -6.51 22.68
CA ALA A 64 -18.80 -7.18 23.72
C ALA A 64 -17.28 -6.99 23.55
N MET A 65 -16.77 -7.03 22.32
CA MET A 65 -15.39 -6.73 21.98
C MET A 65 -15.06 -5.27 22.31
N THR A 66 -15.89 -4.31 21.87
CA THR A 66 -15.66 -2.88 22.11
C THR A 66 -15.45 -2.59 23.60
N SER A 67 -16.30 -3.14 24.46
CA SER A 67 -16.19 -2.99 25.92
C SER A 67 -14.89 -3.56 26.51
N ARG A 68 -14.35 -4.64 25.95
CA ARG A 68 -13.08 -5.24 26.39
C ARG A 68 -11.88 -4.46 25.89
N ILE A 69 -11.95 -3.98 24.65
CA ILE A 69 -10.93 -3.12 24.05
C ILE A 69 -10.82 -1.81 24.85
N ASP A 70 -11.94 -1.20 25.29
CA ASP A 70 -11.91 -0.01 26.15
C ASP A 70 -11.15 -0.26 27.47
N GLN A 71 -11.36 -1.42 28.09
CA GLN A 71 -10.67 -1.80 29.32
C GLN A 71 -9.17 -2.08 29.08
N LEU A 72 -8.84 -2.79 28.02
CA LEU A 72 -7.44 -3.08 27.64
C LEU A 72 -6.67 -1.79 27.36
N ASP A 73 -7.28 -0.83 26.66
CA ASP A 73 -6.66 0.46 26.36
C ASP A 73 -6.34 1.26 27.64
N ALA A 74 -7.25 1.24 28.62
CA ALA A 74 -7.04 1.86 29.93
C ALA A 74 -5.93 1.18 30.74
N ILE A 75 -5.85 -0.16 30.70
CA ILE A 75 -4.78 -0.93 31.32
C ILE A 75 -3.44 -0.53 30.70
N VAL A 76 -3.29 -0.63 29.38
CA VAL A 76 -2.04 -0.36 28.68
C VAL A 76 -1.58 1.09 28.89
N SER A 77 -2.50 2.05 28.87
CA SER A 77 -2.21 3.45 29.18
C SER A 77 -1.67 3.65 30.60
N THR A 78 -2.19 2.90 31.57
CA THR A 78 -1.70 2.94 32.96
C THR A 78 -0.29 2.37 33.07
N TYR A 79 0.02 1.29 32.34
CA TYR A 79 1.38 0.73 32.26
C TYR A 79 2.36 1.69 31.60
N GLU A 80 1.99 2.34 30.50
CA GLU A 80 2.83 3.33 29.83
C GLU A 80 3.20 4.47 30.79
N GLN A 81 2.23 5.01 31.52
CA GLN A 81 2.47 6.06 32.52
C GLN A 81 3.35 5.60 33.71
N SER A 82 3.26 4.32 34.11
CA SER A 82 4.07 3.81 35.22
C SER A 82 5.53 3.65 34.83
N ILE A 83 5.79 3.20 33.60
CA ILE A 83 7.14 3.13 33.02
C ILE A 83 7.72 4.54 32.88
N GLU A 84 6.95 5.50 32.34
CA GLU A 84 7.42 6.88 32.17
C GLU A 84 7.79 7.55 33.50
N LYS A 85 7.06 7.26 34.58
CA LYS A 85 7.39 7.77 35.92
C LYS A 85 8.59 7.08 36.56
N SER A 86 8.86 5.84 36.18
CA SER A 86 9.97 5.04 36.72
C SER A 86 11.29 5.26 35.97
N ALA A 87 11.24 5.89 34.79
CA ALA A 87 12.34 6.06 33.85
C ALA A 87 13.43 7.09 34.24
N VAL A 88 13.72 7.24 35.54
CA VAL A 88 14.91 8.00 36.02
C VAL A 88 16.19 7.16 35.90
N LEU A 89 16.10 5.84 35.68
CA LEU A 89 17.21 4.94 35.42
C LEU A 89 16.80 3.96 34.31
N GLN A 90 17.48 3.92 33.17
CA GLN A 90 17.17 2.94 32.11
C GLN A 90 18.36 2.05 31.74
N THR A 91 18.08 0.75 31.84
CA THR A 91 18.79 -0.43 31.32
C THR A 91 18.04 -1.01 30.11
N GLU A 92 18.62 -1.95 29.35
CA GLU A 92 17.97 -2.71 28.24
C GLU A 92 16.53 -3.19 28.54
N SER A 93 16.23 -3.51 29.80
CA SER A 93 14.88 -3.91 30.26
C SER A 93 13.77 -2.89 29.98
N SER A 94 14.08 -1.59 29.88
CA SER A 94 13.04 -0.56 29.65
C SER A 94 12.68 -0.39 28.17
N GLU A 95 13.59 -0.71 27.25
CA GLU A 95 13.29 -0.71 25.81
C GLU A 95 12.37 -1.87 25.45
N HIS A 96 12.63 -3.06 26.02
CA HIS A 96 11.80 -4.25 25.84
C HIS A 96 10.35 -3.99 26.28
N ALA A 97 10.16 -3.45 27.50
CA ALA A 97 8.84 -3.14 28.02
C ALA A 97 8.08 -2.11 27.15
N MET A 98 8.78 -1.16 26.54
CA MET A 98 8.17 -0.21 25.61
C MET A 98 7.72 -0.89 24.31
N GLN A 99 8.52 -1.82 23.77
CA GLN A 99 8.14 -2.58 22.59
C GLN A 99 6.88 -3.44 22.84
N GLU A 100 6.77 -4.05 24.02
CA GLU A 100 5.58 -4.80 24.43
C GLU A 100 4.33 -3.90 24.48
N ILE A 101 4.46 -2.69 25.04
CA ILE A 101 3.39 -1.69 25.06
C ILE A 101 2.98 -1.27 23.65
N ILE A 102 3.96 -0.98 22.78
CA ILE A 102 3.70 -0.59 21.38
C ILE A 102 2.89 -1.69 20.70
N ARG A 103 3.33 -2.95 20.83
CA ARG A 103 2.64 -4.13 20.28
C ARG A 103 1.22 -4.27 20.80
N ALA A 104 1.00 -4.08 22.11
CA ALA A 104 -0.33 -4.13 22.71
C ALA A 104 -1.23 -3.02 22.13
N LYS A 105 -0.73 -1.78 22.04
CA LYS A 105 -1.48 -0.64 21.50
C LYS A 105 -1.81 -0.81 20.02
N ASP A 106 -0.89 -1.35 19.22
CA ASP A 106 -1.15 -1.67 17.81
C ASP A 106 -2.26 -2.73 17.69
N ALA A 107 -2.16 -3.85 18.42
CA ALA A 107 -3.17 -4.91 18.33
C ALA A 107 -4.56 -4.44 18.82
N ILE A 108 -4.63 -3.65 19.90
CA ILE A 108 -5.87 -3.02 20.39
C ILE A 108 -6.45 -2.08 19.33
N TRP A 109 -5.59 -1.29 18.69
CA TRP A 109 -5.97 -0.38 17.62
C TRP A 109 -6.55 -1.13 16.42
N GLU A 110 -5.86 -2.17 15.94
CA GLU A 110 -6.29 -2.98 14.80
C GLU A 110 -7.68 -3.60 15.04
N LEU A 111 -7.93 -4.15 16.24
CA LEU A 111 -9.25 -4.68 16.58
C LEU A 111 -10.36 -3.62 16.45
N ARG A 112 -10.10 -2.39 16.93
CA ARG A 112 -11.10 -1.31 16.94
C ARG A 112 -11.29 -0.67 15.57
N HIS A 113 -10.19 -0.23 14.97
CA HIS A 113 -10.19 0.67 13.82
C HIS A 113 -10.05 -0.06 12.49
N ASP A 114 -9.59 -1.31 12.49
CA ASP A 114 -9.49 -2.12 11.29
C ASP A 114 -10.57 -3.21 11.29
N ARG A 115 -10.55 -4.16 12.24
CA ARG A 115 -11.49 -5.30 12.26
C ARG A 115 -12.94 -4.86 12.44
N ILE A 116 -13.28 -4.22 13.57
CA ILE A 116 -14.67 -3.82 13.88
C ILE A 116 -15.18 -2.76 12.88
N ARG A 117 -14.35 -1.76 12.54
CA ARG A 117 -14.71 -0.72 11.57
C ARG A 117 -15.03 -1.34 10.21
N THR A 118 -14.17 -2.22 9.70
CA THR A 118 -14.37 -2.84 8.40
C THR A 118 -15.57 -3.77 8.39
N ALA A 119 -15.81 -4.55 9.46
CA ALA A 119 -17.04 -5.34 9.58
C ALA A 119 -18.31 -4.47 9.44
N LYS A 120 -18.37 -3.34 10.16
CA LYS A 120 -19.51 -2.39 10.07
C LYS A 120 -19.69 -1.82 8.67
N LEU A 121 -18.60 -1.47 7.99
CA LEU A 121 -18.65 -0.90 6.64
C LEU A 121 -19.02 -1.95 5.59
N VAL A 122 -18.59 -3.21 5.74
CA VAL A 122 -19.04 -4.31 4.90
C VAL A 122 -20.53 -4.58 5.09
N ASP A 123 -21.02 -4.59 6.33
CA ASP A 123 -22.45 -4.78 6.61
C ASP A 123 -23.29 -3.64 6.01
N ALA A 124 -22.79 -2.40 6.05
CA ALA A 124 -23.44 -1.25 5.41
C ALA A 124 -23.51 -1.40 3.87
N LEU A 125 -22.45 -1.87 3.22
CA LEU A 125 -22.41 -2.10 1.77
C LEU A 125 -23.29 -3.29 1.34
N ALA A 126 -23.18 -4.40 2.05
CA ALA A 126 -23.85 -5.65 1.73
C ALA A 126 -25.35 -5.61 2.04
N GLY A 127 -25.72 -4.90 3.11
CA GLY A 127 -27.08 -4.86 3.64
C GLY A 127 -27.40 -6.04 4.54
N GLN A 128 -28.48 -5.89 5.31
CA GLN A 128 -28.93 -6.90 6.26
C GLN A 128 -29.28 -8.24 5.58
N GLY A 129 -28.84 -9.35 6.15
CA GLY A 129 -29.15 -10.68 5.62
C GLY A 129 -28.44 -11.03 4.31
N ALA A 130 -27.41 -10.26 3.93
CA ALA A 130 -26.60 -10.55 2.76
C ALA A 130 -25.96 -11.95 2.82
N SER A 131 -25.90 -12.63 1.66
CA SER A 131 -25.27 -13.94 1.53
C SER A 131 -23.77 -13.87 1.84
N GLU A 132 -23.16 -15.01 2.19
CA GLU A 132 -21.72 -15.06 2.43
C GLU A 132 -20.92 -14.57 1.21
N SER A 133 -21.36 -14.94 0.00
CA SER A 133 -20.73 -14.52 -1.25
C SER A 133 -20.75 -13.00 -1.41
N ALA A 134 -21.90 -12.37 -1.12
CA ALA A 134 -22.01 -10.92 -1.15
C ALA A 134 -21.06 -10.26 -0.13
N ARG A 135 -20.97 -10.78 1.10
CA ARG A 135 -20.07 -10.23 2.13
C ARG A 135 -18.60 -10.33 1.74
N LYS A 136 -18.17 -11.45 1.15
CA LYS A 136 -16.80 -11.62 0.63
C LYS A 136 -16.49 -10.63 -0.51
N GLY A 137 -17.45 -10.46 -1.42
CA GLY A 137 -17.35 -9.48 -2.50
C GLY A 137 -17.25 -8.04 -1.98
N TYR A 138 -18.17 -7.63 -1.10
CA TYR A 138 -18.15 -6.30 -0.50
C TYR A 138 -16.98 -6.08 0.45
N PHE A 139 -16.42 -7.13 1.06
CA PHE A 139 -15.18 -7.03 1.83
C PHE A 139 -13.99 -6.68 0.93
N SER A 140 -13.87 -7.32 -0.24
CA SER A 140 -12.83 -6.97 -1.23
C SER A 140 -12.97 -5.53 -1.73
N ILE A 141 -14.21 -5.07 -1.96
CA ILE A 141 -14.51 -3.68 -2.34
C ILE A 141 -14.17 -2.71 -1.20
N GLN A 142 -14.55 -3.04 0.04
CA GLN A 142 -14.30 -2.23 1.22
C GLN A 142 -12.79 -2.05 1.50
N GLN A 143 -12.00 -3.10 1.30
CA GLN A 143 -10.54 -3.01 1.43
C GLN A 143 -9.95 -2.09 0.37
N ALA A 144 -10.43 -2.16 -0.87
CA ALA A 144 -9.99 -1.23 -1.93
C ALA A 144 -10.32 0.22 -1.56
N PHE A 145 -11.51 0.49 -1.02
CA PHE A 145 -11.83 1.82 -0.52
C PHE A 145 -10.98 2.23 0.68
N SER A 146 -10.70 1.34 1.62
CA SER A 146 -9.85 1.67 2.78
C SER A 146 -8.40 1.95 2.34
N GLY A 147 -7.92 1.30 1.28
CA GLY A 147 -6.67 1.64 0.62
C GLY A 147 -6.72 3.04 -0.02
N LEU A 148 -7.79 3.36 -0.77
CA LEU A 148 -7.99 4.70 -1.33
C LEU A 148 -8.07 5.77 -0.25
N ASP A 149 -8.80 5.56 0.85
CA ASP A 149 -8.95 6.52 1.94
C ASP A 149 -7.59 6.87 2.59
N ARG A 150 -6.62 5.96 2.55
CA ARG A 150 -5.26 6.18 3.08
C ARG A 150 -4.30 6.78 2.06
N LEU A 151 -4.48 6.47 0.78
CA LEU A 151 -3.61 6.92 -0.32
C LEU A 151 -4.09 8.22 -0.95
N GLU A 152 -5.37 8.57 -0.82
CA GLU A 152 -5.91 9.86 -1.21
C GLU A 152 -5.43 10.91 -0.21
N VAL A 153 -4.37 11.65 -0.55
CA VAL A 153 -3.73 12.62 0.35
C VAL A 153 -4.19 14.07 0.13
N ARG A 154 -5.00 14.35 -0.89
CA ARG A 154 -5.29 15.73 -1.33
C ARG A 154 -6.77 16.07 -1.52
N GLY A 155 -7.66 15.09 -1.61
CA GLY A 155 -9.10 15.30 -1.75
C GLY A 155 -9.57 16.00 -3.03
N ARG A 156 -8.70 16.13 -4.04
CA ARG A 156 -8.99 16.78 -5.32
C ARG A 156 -8.45 15.92 -6.46
N ASP A 157 -9.00 16.12 -7.66
CA ASP A 157 -8.75 15.41 -8.92
C ASP A 157 -9.80 14.32 -9.24
N SER A 158 -9.42 13.06 -9.31
CA SER A 158 -10.33 12.00 -9.74
C SER A 158 -9.95 10.64 -9.16
N ALA A 159 -10.93 9.77 -8.98
CA ALA A 159 -10.72 8.41 -8.52
C ALA A 159 -11.72 7.45 -9.16
N GLY A 160 -11.36 6.17 -9.17
CA GLY A 160 -12.23 5.12 -9.66
C GLY A 160 -12.01 3.80 -8.95
N ILE A 161 -13.07 3.01 -8.89
CA ILE A 161 -13.06 1.63 -8.46
C ILE A 161 -13.76 0.78 -9.52
N HIS A 162 -13.09 -0.28 -9.93
CA HIS A 162 -13.57 -1.27 -10.87
C HIS A 162 -13.73 -2.60 -10.15
N VAL A 163 -14.83 -3.28 -10.45
CA VAL A 163 -15.20 -4.57 -9.85
C VAL A 163 -15.46 -5.55 -10.99
N LEU A 164 -14.67 -6.61 -11.08
CA LEU A 164 -14.99 -7.79 -11.88
C LEU A 164 -15.75 -8.78 -11.02
N VAL A 165 -16.89 -9.23 -11.51
CA VAL A 165 -17.67 -10.31 -10.90
C VAL A 165 -17.71 -11.49 -11.86
N SER A 166 -17.11 -12.62 -11.47
CA SER A 166 -17.14 -13.87 -12.22
C SER A 166 -17.97 -14.93 -11.49
N ASN A 167 -18.28 -16.04 -12.15
CA ASN A 167 -18.95 -17.20 -11.55
C ASN A 167 -20.33 -16.92 -10.90
N HIS A 168 -21.01 -15.86 -11.33
CA HIS A 168 -22.33 -15.51 -10.81
C HIS A 168 -23.49 -16.25 -11.51
N GLY A 169 -23.26 -16.82 -12.71
CA GLY A 169 -24.25 -17.68 -13.40
C GLY A 169 -25.48 -16.97 -13.99
N LEU A 170 -25.54 -15.65 -13.92
CA LEU A 170 -26.63 -14.83 -14.48
C LEU A 170 -26.40 -14.57 -15.97
N LYS A 171 -27.48 -14.36 -16.72
CA LYS A 171 -27.44 -14.03 -18.15
C LYS A 171 -27.95 -12.61 -18.39
N ALA A 172 -27.35 -11.90 -19.34
CA ALA A 172 -27.81 -10.56 -19.73
C ALA A 172 -29.27 -10.57 -20.25
N THR A 173 -29.74 -11.71 -20.73
CA THR A 173 -31.12 -11.93 -21.20
C THR A 173 -32.14 -12.14 -20.08
N ASP A 174 -31.70 -12.34 -18.82
CA ASP A 174 -32.61 -12.55 -17.70
C ASP A 174 -33.46 -11.30 -17.47
N LYS A 175 -34.78 -11.48 -17.30
CA LYS A 175 -35.74 -10.37 -17.24
C LYS A 175 -35.36 -9.30 -16.19
N GLN A 176 -34.92 -9.75 -15.02
CA GLN A 176 -34.51 -8.88 -13.92
C GLN A 176 -33.19 -8.17 -14.20
N VAL A 177 -32.26 -8.83 -14.91
CA VAL A 177 -30.97 -8.24 -15.30
C VAL A 177 -31.18 -7.17 -16.36
N LYS A 178 -32.02 -7.43 -17.37
CA LYS A 178 -32.28 -6.51 -18.47
C LYS A 178 -32.75 -5.13 -17.99
N ALA A 179 -33.63 -5.09 -16.98
CA ALA A 179 -34.11 -3.84 -16.40
C ALA A 179 -33.00 -3.07 -15.66
N LEU A 180 -32.06 -3.78 -15.04
CA LEU A 180 -30.96 -3.17 -14.27
C LEU A 180 -29.75 -2.77 -15.14
N LEU A 181 -29.67 -3.28 -16.38
CA LEU A 181 -28.63 -2.97 -17.36
C LEU A 181 -28.97 -1.78 -18.27
N GLU A 182 -30.21 -1.30 -18.25
CA GLU A 182 -30.69 -0.26 -19.17
C GLU A 182 -29.78 0.99 -19.13
N ASN A 183 -29.28 1.41 -20.30
CA ASN A 183 -28.34 2.52 -20.50
C ASN A 183 -26.94 2.38 -19.85
N ARG A 184 -26.55 1.19 -19.40
CA ARG A 184 -25.23 0.96 -18.76
C ARG A 184 -24.24 0.19 -19.63
N GLY A 185 -24.75 -0.62 -20.56
CA GLY A 185 -23.97 -1.56 -21.36
C GLY A 185 -23.11 -0.95 -22.48
N GLU A 186 -23.46 0.26 -22.94
CA GLU A 186 -22.94 0.84 -24.19
C GLU A 186 -22.26 2.20 -24.01
N ASP A 187 -21.96 2.61 -22.78
CA ASP A 187 -21.30 3.89 -22.50
C ASP A 187 -19.85 3.93 -23.03
N ALA A 188 -19.65 4.50 -24.21
CA ALA A 188 -18.35 4.61 -24.87
C ALA A 188 -17.29 5.39 -24.06
N LEU A 189 -17.67 6.15 -23.04
CA LEU A 189 -16.76 6.90 -22.17
C LEU A 189 -16.34 6.15 -20.91
N PHE A 190 -16.97 4.99 -20.63
CA PHE A 190 -16.69 4.16 -19.46
C PHE A 190 -16.72 4.97 -18.14
N MET A 191 -17.79 5.76 -17.98
CA MET A 191 -18.05 6.64 -16.84
C MET A 191 -18.67 5.87 -15.67
N SER A 192 -18.91 6.57 -14.56
CA SER A 192 -19.46 5.98 -13.35
C SER A 192 -20.80 5.27 -13.62
N GLY A 193 -20.91 4.02 -13.20
CA GLY A 193 -22.08 3.17 -13.41
C GLY A 193 -22.04 2.34 -14.69
N ALA A 194 -21.07 2.51 -15.58
CA ALA A 194 -20.94 1.67 -16.79
C ALA A 194 -20.74 0.19 -16.43
N VAL A 195 -21.33 -0.69 -17.24
CA VAL A 195 -21.24 -2.15 -17.10
C VAL A 195 -20.82 -2.76 -18.43
N ARG A 196 -19.96 -3.78 -18.38
CA ARG A 196 -19.61 -4.61 -19.54
C ARG A 196 -19.75 -6.07 -19.19
N MET A 197 -20.46 -6.81 -20.04
CA MET A 197 -20.68 -8.24 -19.85
C MET A 197 -19.79 -8.99 -20.83
N THR A 198 -18.98 -9.89 -20.31
CA THR A 198 -18.30 -10.93 -21.10
C THR A 198 -18.87 -12.29 -20.72
N GLU A 199 -18.45 -13.35 -21.41
CA GLU A 199 -18.84 -14.72 -21.09
C GLU A 199 -18.37 -15.17 -19.70
N THR A 200 -17.20 -14.70 -19.26
CA THR A 200 -16.49 -15.17 -18.07
C THR A 200 -16.68 -14.26 -16.86
N ALA A 201 -16.77 -12.95 -17.05
CA ALA A 201 -16.96 -11.99 -15.98
C ALA A 201 -17.68 -10.71 -16.42
N TRP A 202 -18.39 -10.08 -15.48
CA TRP A 202 -19.01 -8.78 -15.68
C TRP A 202 -18.20 -7.69 -14.98
N SER A 203 -17.97 -6.59 -15.69
CA SER A 203 -17.17 -5.46 -15.30
C SER A 203 -18.09 -4.30 -14.88
N PHE A 204 -17.91 -3.81 -13.65
CA PHE A 204 -18.60 -2.65 -13.10
C PHE A 204 -17.57 -1.57 -12.78
N VAL A 205 -17.87 -0.30 -13.10
CA VAL A 205 -16.99 0.81 -12.75
C VAL A 205 -17.74 1.93 -12.05
N TYR A 206 -17.12 2.53 -11.05
CA TYR A 206 -17.63 3.67 -10.31
C TYR A 206 -16.51 4.70 -10.26
N LYS A 207 -16.81 5.93 -10.67
CA LYS A 207 -15.83 7.00 -10.81
C LYS A 207 -16.36 8.26 -10.16
N ALA A 208 -15.44 9.08 -9.71
CA ALA A 208 -15.70 10.44 -9.25
C ALA A 208 -14.58 11.34 -9.76
N ALA A 209 -14.92 12.54 -10.20
CA ALA A 209 -13.98 13.57 -10.60
C ALA A 209 -14.45 14.92 -10.06
N ALA A 210 -13.57 15.60 -9.33
CA ALA A 210 -13.80 16.91 -8.76
C ALA A 210 -12.49 17.70 -8.77
N GLU A 211 -12.47 18.83 -9.49
CA GLU A 211 -11.30 19.72 -9.52
C GLU A 211 -10.97 20.29 -8.13
N ILE A 212 -12.01 20.46 -7.30
CA ILE A 212 -11.93 20.96 -5.92
C ILE A 212 -12.80 20.06 -5.04
N GLY A 213 -12.23 19.56 -3.94
CA GLY A 213 -12.92 18.74 -2.95
C GLY A 213 -12.14 18.63 -1.64
N GLU A 214 -12.72 17.93 -0.68
CA GLU A 214 -12.05 17.52 0.57
C GLU A 214 -11.66 16.03 0.53
N LEU A 215 -10.72 15.66 1.41
CA LEU A 215 -10.22 14.29 1.56
C LEU A 215 -11.40 13.33 1.82
N GLY A 216 -11.53 12.27 1.00
CA GLY A 216 -12.60 11.29 1.12
C GLY A 216 -13.90 11.67 0.40
N ASP A 217 -13.97 12.80 -0.30
CA ASP A 217 -15.15 13.15 -1.09
C ASP A 217 -15.37 12.16 -2.25
N ASN A 218 -14.31 11.86 -2.99
CA ASN A 218 -14.36 10.92 -4.11
C ASN A 218 -14.75 9.51 -3.64
N THR A 219 -14.11 9.02 -2.57
CA THR A 219 -14.43 7.70 -2.02
C THR A 219 -15.85 7.65 -1.48
N ARG A 220 -16.36 8.71 -0.86
CA ARG A 220 -17.77 8.81 -0.43
C ARG A 220 -18.75 8.72 -1.60
N VAL A 221 -18.50 9.45 -2.70
CA VAL A 221 -19.34 9.37 -3.92
C VAL A 221 -19.36 7.95 -4.48
N MET A 222 -18.19 7.34 -4.65
CA MET A 222 -18.09 5.97 -5.18
C MET A 222 -18.69 4.93 -4.24
N ARG A 223 -18.51 5.04 -2.91
CA ARG A 223 -19.13 4.15 -1.91
C ARG A 223 -20.66 4.20 -2.01
N ASN A 224 -21.24 5.39 -2.14
CA ASN A 224 -22.69 5.55 -2.30
C ASN A 224 -23.19 4.91 -3.60
N ALA A 225 -22.45 5.06 -4.71
CA ALA A 225 -22.80 4.44 -5.99
C ALA A 225 -22.75 2.91 -5.91
N VAL A 226 -21.71 2.33 -5.31
CA VAL A 226 -21.59 0.88 -5.05
C VAL A 226 -22.74 0.37 -4.19
N MET A 227 -23.07 1.08 -3.11
CA MET A 227 -24.13 0.69 -2.17
C MET A 227 -25.51 0.70 -2.83
N ALA A 228 -25.74 1.64 -3.75
CA ALA A 228 -27.01 1.78 -4.47
C ALA A 228 -27.16 0.85 -5.69
N ASP A 229 -26.11 0.16 -6.12
CA ASP A 229 -26.13 -0.65 -7.34
C ASP A 229 -26.78 -2.03 -7.13
N ALA A 230 -28.06 -2.11 -7.50
CA ALA A 230 -28.84 -3.34 -7.42
C ALA A 230 -28.32 -4.46 -8.35
N LEU A 231 -27.68 -4.12 -9.49
CA LEU A 231 -27.13 -5.14 -10.39
C LEU A 231 -25.87 -5.77 -9.81
N LEU A 232 -24.96 -4.94 -9.28
CA LEU A 232 -23.78 -5.43 -8.59
C LEU A 232 -24.19 -6.33 -7.43
N ARG A 233 -25.14 -5.86 -6.58
CA ARG A 233 -25.66 -6.62 -5.45
C ARG A 233 -26.21 -7.98 -5.88
N LEU A 234 -26.98 -8.00 -6.98
CA LEU A 234 -27.52 -9.24 -7.52
C LEU A 234 -26.41 -10.22 -7.94
N CYS A 235 -25.36 -9.73 -8.62
CA CYS A 235 -24.27 -10.58 -9.12
C CYS A 235 -23.43 -11.14 -7.97
N VAL A 236 -23.02 -10.30 -7.01
CA VAL A 236 -22.19 -10.75 -5.87
C VAL A 236 -22.96 -11.62 -4.88
N SER A 237 -24.30 -11.59 -4.90
CA SER A 237 -25.11 -12.44 -4.01
C SER A 237 -25.16 -13.91 -4.43
N GLN A 238 -24.71 -14.23 -5.64
CA GLN A 238 -24.75 -15.59 -6.17
C GLN A 238 -23.74 -16.49 -5.45
N PRO A 239 -24.06 -17.76 -5.14
CA PRO A 239 -23.27 -18.61 -4.24
C PRO A 239 -21.78 -18.77 -4.60
N ASP A 240 -21.47 -18.80 -5.89
CA ASP A 240 -20.12 -18.99 -6.41
C ASP A 240 -19.49 -17.71 -6.97
N ALA A 241 -20.14 -16.55 -6.81
CA ALA A 241 -19.60 -15.30 -7.29
C ALA A 241 -18.22 -15.01 -6.70
N GLN A 242 -17.30 -14.58 -7.56
CA GLN A 242 -15.96 -14.16 -7.17
C GLN A 242 -15.73 -12.73 -7.61
N VAL A 243 -14.97 -11.98 -6.80
CA VAL A 243 -14.75 -10.56 -7.01
C VAL A 243 -13.27 -10.24 -7.07
N ALA A 244 -12.85 -9.59 -8.16
CA ALA A 244 -11.56 -8.90 -8.25
C ALA A 244 -11.80 -7.39 -8.33
N VAL A 245 -10.94 -6.62 -7.67
CA VAL A 245 -11.12 -5.16 -7.55
C VAL A 245 -9.85 -4.44 -7.94
N LEU A 246 -9.97 -3.45 -8.82
CA LEU A 246 -8.92 -2.51 -9.16
C LEU A 246 -9.38 -1.10 -8.81
N ALA A 247 -8.60 -0.35 -8.05
CA ALA A 247 -8.95 0.99 -7.62
C ALA A 247 -7.77 1.94 -7.81
N HIS A 248 -8.07 3.21 -8.06
CA HIS A 248 -7.05 4.22 -8.29
C HIS A 248 -7.51 5.60 -7.85
N THR A 249 -6.60 6.38 -7.28
CA THR A 249 -6.74 7.83 -7.13
C THR A 249 -5.73 8.49 -8.07
N ARG A 250 -6.20 9.37 -8.94
CA ARG A 250 -5.43 9.92 -10.05
C ARG A 250 -5.03 11.36 -9.73
N TRP A 251 -3.77 11.67 -10.04
CA TRP A 251 -3.31 13.03 -10.24
C TRP A 251 -3.05 13.22 -11.74
N ALA A 252 -3.87 14.03 -12.38
CA ALA A 252 -3.84 14.33 -13.80
C ALA A 252 -2.53 15.00 -14.22
N SER A 253 -1.69 14.25 -14.92
CA SER A 253 -0.53 14.69 -15.70
C SER A 253 -0.91 14.83 -17.19
N VAL A 254 -1.47 13.77 -17.77
CA VAL A 254 -1.94 13.70 -19.17
C VAL A 254 -3.45 13.59 -19.22
N GLY A 255 -4.12 14.62 -19.74
CA GLY A 255 -5.59 14.67 -19.89
C GLY A 255 -6.30 15.29 -18.68
N ILE A 256 -7.37 16.04 -18.95
CA ILE A 256 -8.09 16.83 -17.93
C ILE A 256 -8.69 15.98 -16.81
N ILE A 257 -9.03 16.63 -15.70
CA ILE A 257 -9.77 16.02 -14.58
C ILE A 257 -11.21 15.76 -15.05
N SER A 258 -11.55 14.48 -15.27
CA SER A 258 -12.88 14.07 -15.73
C SER A 258 -13.11 12.58 -15.46
N GLU A 259 -14.37 12.13 -15.36
CA GLU A 259 -14.67 10.71 -15.21
C GLU A 259 -14.12 9.83 -16.36
N PRO A 260 -14.21 10.23 -17.65
CA PRO A 260 -13.62 9.45 -18.74
C PRO A 260 -12.10 9.22 -18.59
N ASN A 261 -11.39 10.17 -17.96
CA ASN A 261 -9.96 10.08 -17.69
C ASN A 261 -9.61 9.43 -16.35
N ALA A 262 -10.56 9.29 -15.43
CA ALA A 262 -10.32 8.65 -14.15
C ALA A 262 -10.06 7.14 -14.35
N HIS A 263 -9.01 6.64 -13.71
CA HIS A 263 -8.65 5.22 -13.77
C HIS A 263 -9.53 4.41 -12.80
N PRO A 264 -9.85 3.14 -13.09
CA PRO A 264 -9.39 2.36 -14.25
C PRO A 264 -10.05 2.74 -15.59
N VAL A 265 -9.30 2.58 -16.67
CA VAL A 265 -9.78 2.69 -18.06
C VAL A 265 -9.86 1.31 -18.72
N ASN A 266 -10.75 1.11 -19.69
CA ASN A 266 -10.98 -0.19 -20.33
C ASN A 266 -10.27 -0.35 -21.68
N SER A 267 -10.29 -1.54 -22.28
CA SER A 267 -9.67 -1.86 -23.57
C SER A 267 -10.45 -1.42 -24.81
N GLU A 268 -11.71 -0.98 -24.66
CA GLU A 268 -12.59 -0.72 -25.81
C GLU A 268 -12.11 0.42 -26.70
N GLU A 269 -12.29 0.27 -28.01
CA GLU A 269 -11.99 1.26 -29.02
C GLU A 269 -13.25 1.66 -29.78
N LEU A 270 -13.28 2.87 -30.32
CA LEU A 270 -14.30 3.26 -31.29
C LEU A 270 -14.18 2.38 -32.53
N GLU A 271 -15.29 1.79 -32.98
CA GLU A 271 -15.32 0.88 -34.13
C GLU A 271 -14.45 -0.38 -33.93
N GLY A 272 -14.09 -0.71 -32.67
CA GLY A 272 -13.36 -1.93 -32.31
C GLY A 272 -14.19 -3.19 -32.51
N LYS A 273 -13.53 -4.36 -32.51
CA LYS A 273 -14.23 -5.65 -32.60
C LYS A 273 -14.84 -6.01 -31.25
N HIS A 274 -16.06 -6.51 -31.26
CA HIS A 274 -16.77 -6.91 -30.04
C HIS A 274 -16.23 -8.21 -29.39
N ASP A 275 -15.46 -9.01 -30.13
CA ASP A 275 -14.94 -10.30 -29.65
C ASP A 275 -13.52 -10.21 -29.04
N ASP A 276 -12.92 -9.01 -29.01
CA ASP A 276 -11.60 -8.82 -28.42
C ASP A 276 -11.65 -8.97 -26.89
N ALA A 277 -10.54 -9.37 -26.28
CA ALA A 277 -10.48 -9.54 -24.84
C ALA A 277 -10.77 -8.21 -24.12
N TYR A 278 -11.60 -8.27 -23.07
CA TYR A 278 -11.96 -7.10 -22.29
C TYR A 278 -11.03 -6.96 -21.08
N LEU A 279 -10.28 -5.86 -21.02
CA LEU A 279 -9.36 -5.56 -19.93
C LEU A 279 -9.63 -4.19 -19.35
N VAL A 280 -9.22 -4.00 -18.11
CA VAL A 280 -9.10 -2.69 -17.48
C VAL A 280 -7.70 -2.48 -16.95
N ALA A 281 -7.24 -1.23 -16.94
CA ALA A 281 -5.94 -0.86 -16.41
C ALA A 281 -6.02 0.38 -15.52
N ALA A 282 -5.14 0.43 -14.54
CA ALA A 282 -4.77 1.63 -13.81
C ALA A 282 -3.28 1.87 -13.97
N LEU A 283 -2.90 3.14 -14.04
CA LEU A 283 -1.53 3.61 -14.20
C LEU A 283 -1.25 4.67 -13.14
N ASN A 284 -0.13 4.50 -12.44
CA ASN A 284 0.57 5.55 -11.72
C ASN A 284 1.87 5.86 -12.47
N GLY A 285 2.18 7.14 -12.66
CA GLY A 285 3.21 7.60 -13.60
C GLY A 285 2.66 7.87 -15.00
N ASP A 286 3.57 8.00 -15.98
CA ASP A 286 3.27 8.46 -17.34
C ASP A 286 3.87 7.51 -18.39
N VAL A 287 3.09 7.19 -19.42
CA VAL A 287 3.56 6.55 -20.65
C VAL A 287 3.95 7.66 -21.64
N ASP A 288 5.22 8.02 -21.66
CA ASP A 288 5.75 9.18 -22.40
C ASP A 288 5.49 9.05 -23.91
N ASN A 289 5.63 7.84 -24.46
CA ASN A 289 5.44 7.55 -25.88
C ASN A 289 3.99 7.15 -26.26
N HIS A 290 2.98 7.44 -25.42
CA HIS A 290 1.59 7.03 -25.68
C HIS A 290 1.02 7.59 -27.00
N ALA A 291 1.40 8.80 -27.40
CA ALA A 291 0.94 9.41 -28.63
C ALA A 291 1.44 8.65 -29.87
N ASP A 292 2.72 8.27 -29.86
CA ASP A 292 3.34 7.47 -30.93
C ASP A 292 2.73 6.09 -31.00
N LEU A 293 2.50 5.44 -29.85
CA LEU A 293 1.82 4.16 -29.76
C LEU A 293 0.39 4.22 -30.34
N ARG A 294 -0.38 5.28 -30.05
CA ARG A 294 -1.72 5.47 -30.63
C ARG A 294 -1.65 5.54 -32.16
N VAL A 295 -0.68 6.25 -32.72
CA VAL A 295 -0.51 6.38 -34.17
C VAL A 295 -0.03 5.08 -34.79
N GLN A 296 1.04 4.49 -34.25
CA GLN A 296 1.66 3.25 -34.73
C GLN A 296 0.67 2.10 -34.83
N TYR A 297 -0.19 1.96 -33.81
CA TYR A 297 -1.20 0.92 -33.78
C TYR A 297 -2.55 1.37 -34.34
N GLY A 298 -2.71 2.64 -34.74
CA GLY A 298 -3.99 3.17 -35.23
C GLY A 298 -5.13 2.99 -34.23
N LEU A 299 -4.87 3.31 -32.96
CA LEU A 299 -5.87 3.19 -31.90
C LEU A 299 -6.97 4.25 -32.06
N ARG A 300 -8.23 3.85 -31.97
CA ARG A 300 -9.36 4.78 -32.05
C ARG A 300 -10.02 4.94 -30.69
N VAL A 301 -9.78 6.09 -30.06
CA VAL A 301 -10.25 6.39 -28.70
C VAL A 301 -11.29 7.51 -28.75
N ALA A 302 -12.33 7.42 -27.92
CA ALA A 302 -13.32 8.49 -27.79
C ALA A 302 -12.66 9.79 -27.34
N GLY A 303 -12.96 10.90 -28.01
CA GLY A 303 -12.29 12.19 -27.81
C GLY A 303 -12.16 12.68 -26.35
N PRO A 304 -13.17 12.51 -25.49
CA PRO A 304 -13.06 12.90 -24.07
C PRO A 304 -12.03 12.08 -23.26
N ILE A 305 -11.67 10.88 -23.71
CA ILE A 305 -10.64 10.04 -23.09
C ILE A 305 -9.28 10.48 -23.65
N THR A 306 -8.60 11.31 -22.88
CA THR A 306 -7.30 11.91 -23.24
C THR A 306 -6.14 11.30 -22.45
N THR A 307 -6.40 10.60 -21.34
CA THR A 307 -5.37 9.92 -20.53
C THR A 307 -4.51 8.95 -21.34
N ASP A 308 -3.20 9.01 -21.11
CA ASP A 308 -2.18 8.12 -21.68
C ASP A 308 -2.45 6.65 -21.31
N ALA A 309 -2.93 6.39 -20.09
CA ALA A 309 -3.25 5.05 -19.59
C ALA A 309 -4.17 4.22 -20.50
N LYS A 310 -4.97 4.86 -21.36
CA LYS A 310 -5.87 4.17 -22.30
C LYS A 310 -5.14 3.27 -23.30
N VAL A 311 -3.88 3.56 -23.63
CA VAL A 311 -3.09 2.70 -24.54
C VAL A 311 -2.82 1.33 -23.91
N ILE A 312 -2.78 1.24 -22.58
CA ILE A 312 -2.42 0.02 -21.87
C ILE A 312 -3.43 -1.11 -22.16
N PRO A 313 -4.70 -1.05 -21.72
CA PRO A 313 -5.62 -2.17 -21.90
C PRO A 313 -5.97 -2.40 -23.38
N ALA A 314 -5.98 -1.35 -24.21
CA ALA A 314 -6.25 -1.47 -25.65
C ALA A 314 -5.16 -2.26 -26.37
N LEU A 315 -3.88 -1.94 -26.13
CA LEU A 315 -2.77 -2.66 -26.76
C LEU A 315 -2.63 -4.09 -26.22
N VAL A 316 -2.83 -4.31 -24.92
CA VAL A 316 -2.81 -5.67 -24.35
C VAL A 316 -3.91 -6.53 -24.99
N SER A 317 -5.11 -5.99 -25.17
CA SER A 317 -6.23 -6.67 -25.83
C SER A 317 -5.86 -7.12 -27.25
N ARG A 318 -5.34 -6.20 -28.07
CA ARG A 318 -4.89 -6.51 -29.44
C ARG A 318 -3.75 -7.52 -29.47
N LYS A 319 -2.78 -7.35 -28.57
CA LYS A 319 -1.59 -8.20 -28.49
C LYS A 319 -1.96 -9.64 -28.15
N LEU A 320 -2.96 -9.84 -27.28
CA LEU A 320 -3.45 -11.16 -26.87
C LEU A 320 -3.93 -12.02 -28.04
N ALA A 321 -4.46 -11.41 -29.11
CA ALA A 321 -4.86 -12.14 -30.31
C ALA A 321 -3.67 -12.79 -31.06
N THR A 322 -2.43 -12.39 -30.73
CA THR A 322 -1.20 -12.84 -31.42
C THR A 322 -0.17 -13.49 -30.49
N THR A 323 -0.40 -13.50 -29.17
CA THR A 323 0.51 -14.09 -28.19
C THR A 323 -0.07 -15.39 -27.61
N LYS A 324 0.76 -16.11 -26.86
CA LYS A 324 0.40 -17.43 -26.30
C LYS A 324 -0.59 -17.34 -25.15
N ASN A 325 -0.48 -16.31 -24.33
CA ASN A 325 -1.27 -16.11 -23.12
C ASN A 325 -1.29 -14.62 -22.73
N LEU A 326 -2.17 -14.27 -21.80
CA LEU A 326 -2.36 -12.91 -21.31
C LEU A 326 -1.11 -12.32 -20.65
N THR A 327 -0.33 -13.12 -19.90
CA THR A 327 0.89 -12.65 -19.25
C THR A 327 1.94 -12.21 -20.29
N ASP A 328 2.13 -12.99 -21.35
CA ASP A 328 3.02 -12.64 -22.46
C ASP A 328 2.50 -11.43 -23.24
N ALA A 329 1.18 -11.34 -23.50
CA ALA A 329 0.55 -10.18 -24.13
C ALA A 329 0.84 -8.90 -23.35
N PHE A 330 0.66 -8.96 -22.03
CA PHE A 330 0.90 -7.85 -21.13
C PHE A 330 2.37 -7.46 -21.08
N ARG A 331 3.29 -8.40 -20.80
CA ARG A 331 4.74 -8.17 -20.75
C ARG A 331 5.26 -7.52 -22.03
N GLU A 332 4.91 -8.10 -23.19
CA GLU A 332 5.38 -7.55 -24.48
C GLU A 332 4.78 -6.18 -24.81
N THR A 333 3.60 -5.87 -24.27
CA THR A 333 3.00 -4.55 -24.43
C THR A 333 3.71 -3.52 -23.56
N VAL A 334 3.86 -3.78 -22.26
CA VAL A 334 4.49 -2.83 -21.33
C VAL A 334 5.98 -2.64 -21.58
N ALA A 335 6.66 -3.62 -22.18
CA ALA A 335 8.06 -3.50 -22.58
C ALA A 335 8.31 -2.47 -23.71
N GLN A 336 7.26 -1.98 -24.37
CA GLN A 336 7.35 -0.93 -25.38
C GLN A 336 7.10 0.47 -24.80
N PHE A 337 6.76 0.58 -23.51
CA PHE A 337 6.43 1.86 -22.90
C PHE A 337 7.69 2.59 -22.47
N GLU A 338 7.74 3.88 -22.79
CA GLU A 338 8.75 4.81 -22.29
C GLU A 338 8.18 5.60 -21.10
N GLY A 339 9.05 5.97 -20.17
CA GLY A 339 8.67 6.67 -18.94
C GLY A 339 8.80 5.82 -17.68
N SER A 340 8.31 6.37 -16.56
CA SER A 340 8.27 5.66 -15.28
C SER A 340 6.82 5.32 -14.94
N VAL A 341 6.52 4.03 -14.90
CA VAL A 341 5.17 3.50 -14.85
C VAL A 341 5.02 2.41 -13.80
N ALA A 342 3.93 2.47 -13.06
CA ALA A 342 3.40 1.41 -12.22
C ALA A 342 1.99 1.07 -12.72
N ILE A 343 1.84 -0.12 -13.29
CA ILE A 343 0.65 -0.53 -14.01
C ILE A 343 0.01 -1.72 -13.31
N ALA A 344 -1.32 -1.71 -13.20
CA ALA A 344 -2.11 -2.87 -12.81
C ALA A 344 -3.20 -3.13 -13.86
N VAL A 345 -3.32 -4.37 -14.33
CA VAL A 345 -4.28 -4.82 -15.33
C VAL A 345 -5.08 -6.01 -14.81
N ALA A 346 -6.40 -5.92 -14.97
CA ALA A 346 -7.32 -7.03 -14.76
C ALA A 346 -8.02 -7.36 -16.09
N SER A 347 -8.27 -8.64 -16.34
CA SER A 347 -8.94 -9.11 -17.56
C SER A 347 -10.25 -9.81 -17.20
N ALA A 348 -11.31 -9.51 -17.94
CA ALA A 348 -12.55 -10.27 -17.79
C ALA A 348 -12.40 -11.70 -18.35
N THR A 349 -11.48 -11.92 -19.30
CA THR A 349 -11.19 -13.24 -19.89
C THR A 349 -10.51 -14.19 -18.89
N GLU A 350 -9.62 -13.65 -18.04
CA GLU A 350 -8.93 -14.39 -16.98
C GLU A 350 -9.14 -13.67 -15.64
N PRO A 351 -10.37 -13.70 -15.08
CA PRO A 351 -10.77 -12.88 -13.93
C PRO A 351 -10.10 -13.31 -12.61
N ASP A 352 -9.46 -14.48 -12.61
CA ASP A 352 -8.63 -15.00 -11.52
C ASP A 352 -7.17 -14.56 -11.62
N LYS A 353 -6.80 -13.66 -12.55
CA LYS A 353 -5.46 -13.10 -12.66
C LYS A 353 -5.45 -11.59 -12.49
N LEU A 354 -4.39 -11.10 -11.84
CA LEU A 354 -4.05 -9.67 -11.78
C LEU A 354 -2.60 -9.52 -12.22
N LEU A 355 -2.36 -8.63 -13.18
CA LEU A 355 -1.05 -8.41 -13.78
C LEU A 355 -0.53 -7.05 -13.38
N LEU A 356 0.73 -7.00 -12.96
CA LEU A 356 1.40 -5.79 -12.49
C LEU A 356 2.67 -5.57 -13.30
N ALA A 357 3.00 -4.33 -13.64
CA ALA A 357 4.28 -3.97 -14.23
C ALA A 357 4.86 -2.74 -13.54
N LEU A 358 6.18 -2.74 -13.35
CA LEU A 358 6.93 -1.62 -12.83
C LEU A 358 8.17 -1.38 -13.69
N HIS A 359 8.32 -0.14 -14.16
CA HIS A 359 9.49 0.32 -14.89
C HIS A 359 9.83 1.75 -14.48
N GLY A 360 11.13 2.06 -14.39
CA GLY A 360 11.60 3.34 -13.91
C GLY A 360 11.67 3.40 -12.36
N SER A 361 12.38 4.41 -11.86
CA SER A 361 12.60 4.60 -10.42
C SER A 361 11.58 5.53 -9.73
N GLY A 362 10.64 6.11 -10.48
CA GLY A 362 9.74 7.16 -9.99
C GLY A 362 8.46 6.65 -9.33
N GLN A 363 8.13 5.37 -9.54
CA GLN A 363 6.88 4.75 -9.05
C GLN A 363 7.19 3.53 -8.17
N GLY A 364 6.20 3.13 -7.37
CA GLY A 364 6.29 1.96 -6.49
C GLY A 364 5.08 1.04 -6.66
N LEU A 365 5.32 -0.26 -6.46
CA LEU A 365 4.28 -1.27 -6.31
C LEU A 365 4.70 -2.30 -5.26
N CYS A 366 3.78 -2.59 -4.35
CA CYS A 366 3.92 -3.57 -3.29
C CYS A 366 2.77 -4.58 -3.37
N VAL A 367 3.09 -5.87 -3.25
CA VAL A 367 2.13 -6.97 -3.21
C VAL A 367 2.05 -7.50 -1.78
N GLY A 368 1.02 -7.09 -1.05
CA GLY A 368 0.68 -7.59 0.27
C GLY A 368 0.14 -9.02 0.22
N LEU A 369 0.68 -9.86 1.11
CA LEU A 369 0.32 -11.25 1.32
C LEU A 369 -0.63 -11.35 2.52
N ALA A 370 -1.94 -11.24 2.28
CA ALA A 370 -2.97 -11.38 3.31
C ALA A 370 -3.60 -12.78 3.25
N GLU A 371 -4.23 -13.26 4.33
CA GLU A 371 -4.59 -14.68 4.53
C GLU A 371 -5.21 -15.41 3.30
N ASP A 372 -6.16 -14.77 2.62
CA ASP A 372 -6.91 -15.32 1.49
C ASP A 372 -6.95 -14.38 0.28
N ARG A 373 -6.02 -13.41 0.22
CA ARG A 373 -5.99 -12.41 -0.85
C ARG A 373 -4.63 -11.77 -1.06
N PHE A 374 -4.43 -11.32 -2.29
CA PHE A 374 -3.41 -10.33 -2.60
C PHE A 374 -4.00 -8.91 -2.53
N ILE A 375 -3.28 -8.05 -1.83
CA ILE A 375 -3.54 -6.61 -1.79
C ILE A 375 -2.39 -5.94 -2.53
N VAL A 376 -2.70 -5.10 -3.51
CA VAL A 376 -1.69 -4.38 -4.28
C VAL A 376 -1.89 -2.91 -4.06
N ALA A 377 -0.81 -2.21 -3.73
CA ALA A 377 -0.80 -0.77 -3.52
C ALA A 377 0.53 -0.19 -3.99
N SER A 378 0.56 1.11 -4.26
CA SER A 378 1.80 1.81 -4.62
C SER A 378 2.76 1.94 -3.44
N GLU A 379 2.25 1.89 -2.21
CA GLU A 379 3.02 1.92 -0.97
C GLU A 379 2.43 0.99 0.11
N PRO A 380 3.23 0.57 1.11
CA PRO A 380 2.78 -0.30 2.20
C PRO A 380 1.53 0.19 2.95
N TYR A 381 1.27 1.50 2.98
CA TYR A 381 0.09 2.08 3.65
C TYR A 381 -1.24 1.52 3.14
N GLY A 382 -1.30 1.09 1.87
CA GLY A 382 -2.48 0.45 1.29
C GLY A 382 -2.65 -1.03 1.68
N LEU A 383 -1.67 -1.62 2.37
CA LEU A 383 -1.60 -3.04 2.71
C LEU A 383 -1.81 -3.29 4.22
N VAL A 384 -1.25 -2.41 5.05
CA VAL A 384 -1.03 -2.62 6.50
C VAL A 384 -2.29 -2.83 7.33
N GLU A 385 -3.47 -2.46 6.82
CA GLU A 385 -4.73 -2.86 7.47
C GLU A 385 -4.83 -4.38 7.58
N GLU A 386 -4.50 -5.11 6.51
CA GLU A 386 -4.78 -6.55 6.41
C GLU A 386 -3.52 -7.41 6.48
N THR A 387 -2.36 -6.87 6.13
CA THR A 387 -1.09 -7.59 6.25
C THR A 387 0.09 -6.63 6.33
N LEU A 388 1.06 -6.97 7.19
CA LEU A 388 2.35 -6.32 7.24
C LEU A 388 3.35 -6.96 6.25
N ASN A 389 3.06 -8.15 5.73
CA ASN A 389 3.99 -8.89 4.88
C ASN A 389 3.74 -8.59 3.40
N TYR A 390 4.77 -8.20 2.68
CA TYR A 390 4.65 -7.82 1.27
C TYR A 390 5.91 -8.08 0.46
N VAL A 391 5.76 -8.21 -0.85
CA VAL A 391 6.85 -8.21 -1.82
C VAL A 391 6.88 -6.84 -2.49
N ARG A 392 8.06 -6.20 -2.54
CA ARG A 392 8.26 -4.92 -3.25
C ARG A 392 8.82 -5.19 -4.64
N MET A 393 8.22 -4.57 -5.66
CA MET A 393 8.76 -4.60 -7.02
C MET A 393 9.91 -3.60 -7.17
N ASP A 394 10.84 -3.92 -8.06
CA ASP A 394 11.96 -3.07 -8.45
C ASP A 394 11.91 -2.77 -9.95
N GLY A 395 11.61 -1.51 -10.29
CA GLY A 395 11.47 -1.03 -11.66
C GLY A 395 12.80 -0.79 -12.39
N GLU A 396 13.93 -0.80 -11.69
CA GLU A 396 15.27 -0.61 -12.24
C GLU A 396 16.10 -1.91 -12.26
N ALA A 397 15.62 -2.97 -11.61
CA ALA A 397 16.28 -4.26 -11.59
C ALA A 397 16.52 -4.79 -13.02
N LEU A 398 17.77 -5.21 -13.26
CA LEU A 398 18.16 -5.96 -14.45
C LEU A 398 18.22 -7.44 -14.09
N ALA A 399 17.50 -8.28 -14.84
CA ALA A 399 17.64 -9.72 -14.72
C ALA A 399 18.95 -10.23 -15.33
N ASP A 400 19.52 -9.45 -16.25
CA ASP A 400 20.77 -9.73 -16.94
C ASP A 400 21.50 -8.39 -17.17
N LEU A 401 22.67 -8.25 -16.55
CA LEU A 401 23.46 -7.02 -16.60
C LEU A 401 23.95 -6.68 -18.02
N ASP A 402 24.09 -7.70 -18.87
CA ASP A 402 24.51 -7.53 -20.27
C ASP A 402 23.33 -7.29 -21.21
N ASN A 403 22.09 -7.41 -20.71
CA ASN A 403 20.87 -7.13 -21.47
C ASN A 403 20.04 -5.99 -20.84
N PRO A 404 20.25 -4.72 -21.27
CA PRO A 404 19.46 -3.59 -20.80
C PRO A 404 17.94 -3.73 -21.01
N SER A 405 17.50 -4.52 -22.00
CA SER A 405 16.07 -4.77 -22.26
C SER A 405 15.41 -5.65 -21.19
N SER A 406 16.20 -6.25 -20.28
CA SER A 406 15.69 -7.00 -19.14
C SER A 406 15.17 -6.11 -18.01
N ARG A 407 15.37 -4.79 -18.09
CA ARG A 407 15.06 -3.82 -17.03
C ARG A 407 13.58 -3.75 -16.73
N GLY A 408 13.24 -3.75 -15.44
CA GLY A 408 11.89 -3.67 -14.95
C GLY A 408 11.28 -5.04 -14.68
N GLN A 409 10.13 -5.03 -14.02
CA GLN A 409 9.52 -6.25 -13.48
C GLN A 409 8.04 -6.32 -13.83
N VAL A 410 7.60 -7.54 -14.15
CA VAL A 410 6.20 -7.92 -14.31
C VAL A 410 5.87 -8.96 -13.24
N ILE A 411 4.75 -8.80 -12.55
CA ILE A 411 4.20 -9.82 -11.67
C ILE A 411 2.87 -10.31 -12.24
N ALA A 412 2.71 -11.63 -12.32
CA ALA A 412 1.41 -12.27 -12.51
C ALA A 412 0.94 -12.90 -11.19
N LEU A 413 -0.21 -12.43 -10.70
CA LEU A 413 -0.87 -12.95 -9.51
C LEU A 413 -1.96 -13.93 -9.89
N SER A 414 -2.00 -15.09 -9.23
CA SER A 414 -3.05 -16.09 -9.38
C SER A 414 -3.99 -16.11 -8.18
N GLY A 415 -5.28 -15.92 -8.46
CA GLY A 415 -6.35 -15.97 -7.47
C GLY A 415 -6.49 -17.34 -6.82
N ALA A 416 -6.04 -18.43 -7.45
CA ALA A 416 -6.09 -19.76 -6.83
C ALA A 416 -5.24 -19.87 -5.55
N ASN A 417 -4.13 -19.14 -5.50
CA ASN A 417 -3.16 -19.11 -4.41
C ASN A 417 -3.08 -17.72 -3.76
N ALA A 418 -4.16 -16.95 -3.81
CA ALA A 418 -4.18 -15.60 -3.26
C ALA A 418 -3.74 -15.59 -1.77
N GLY A 419 -2.83 -14.68 -1.44
CA GLY A 419 -2.24 -14.58 -0.11
C GLY A 419 -0.94 -15.37 0.10
N GLU A 420 -0.58 -16.24 -0.83
CA GLU A 420 0.60 -17.11 -0.73
C GLU A 420 1.63 -16.74 -1.79
N LEU A 421 2.92 -16.84 -1.45
CA LEU A 421 4.01 -16.55 -2.38
C LEU A 421 3.97 -17.42 -3.64
N SER A 422 3.43 -18.64 -3.53
CA SER A 422 3.21 -19.57 -4.66
C SER A 422 2.22 -19.05 -5.71
N GLY A 423 1.41 -18.04 -5.37
CA GLY A 423 0.53 -17.35 -6.30
C GLY A 423 1.16 -16.15 -6.99
N VAL A 424 2.45 -15.88 -6.76
CA VAL A 424 3.19 -14.73 -7.32
C VAL A 424 4.24 -15.23 -8.30
N GLN A 425 4.11 -14.88 -9.57
CA GLN A 425 5.12 -15.14 -10.59
C GLN A 425 5.80 -13.83 -10.99
N LEU A 426 7.09 -13.69 -10.65
CA LEU A 426 7.91 -12.53 -11.03
C LEU A 426 8.67 -12.80 -12.33
N ILE A 427 8.62 -11.84 -13.25
CA ILE A 427 9.16 -11.97 -14.62
C ILE A 427 9.88 -10.67 -14.99
N SER A 428 11.03 -10.76 -15.64
CA SER A 428 11.71 -9.59 -16.24
C SER A 428 11.04 -9.15 -17.53
N TYR A 429 11.33 -7.93 -17.98
CA TYR A 429 10.76 -7.39 -19.22
C TYR A 429 11.16 -8.19 -20.47
N ASP A 430 12.29 -8.91 -20.46
CA ASP A 430 12.70 -9.81 -21.55
C ASP A 430 12.17 -11.25 -21.41
N GLY A 431 11.35 -11.52 -20.39
CA GLY A 431 10.58 -12.76 -20.26
C GLY A 431 11.22 -13.86 -19.42
N ARG A 432 12.33 -13.59 -18.72
CA ARG A 432 12.89 -14.56 -17.77
C ARG A 432 12.05 -14.58 -16.49
N VAL A 433 11.73 -15.78 -16.01
CA VAL A 433 11.13 -15.94 -14.68
C VAL A 433 12.21 -15.71 -13.63
N LEU A 434 11.94 -14.81 -12.69
CA LEU A 434 12.84 -14.48 -11.60
C LEU A 434 12.49 -15.31 -10.37
N GLY A 435 13.52 -15.71 -9.62
CA GLY A 435 13.33 -16.43 -8.37
C GLY A 435 12.68 -15.53 -7.32
N LEU A 436 11.68 -16.08 -6.62
CA LEU A 436 11.02 -15.42 -5.50
C LEU A 436 10.97 -16.38 -4.32
N SER A 437 11.57 -16.00 -3.19
CA SER A 437 11.63 -16.77 -1.95
C SER A 437 11.09 -15.97 -0.77
N GLN A 438 11.07 -16.59 0.42
CA GLN A 438 10.73 -15.88 1.66
C GLN A 438 11.67 -14.72 1.97
N ASP A 439 12.90 -14.73 1.46
CA ASP A 439 13.87 -13.65 1.66
C ASP A 439 13.46 -12.36 0.93
N ASN A 440 12.55 -12.46 -0.04
CA ASN A 440 11.99 -11.31 -0.74
C ASN A 440 10.76 -10.72 -0.03
N VAL A 441 10.26 -11.37 1.03
CA VAL A 441 9.10 -10.90 1.79
C VAL A 441 9.58 -9.93 2.87
N LEU A 442 9.13 -8.68 2.77
CA LEU A 442 9.39 -7.63 3.73
C LEU A 442 8.25 -7.55 4.73
N THR A 443 8.57 -7.14 5.96
CA THR A 443 7.57 -6.79 6.98
C THR A 443 7.53 -5.27 7.12
N ALA A 444 6.34 -4.69 6.99
CA ALA A 444 6.12 -3.27 7.19
C ALA A 444 6.32 -2.92 8.67
N GLU A 445 7.10 -1.86 8.92
CA GLU A 445 7.37 -1.32 10.26
C GLU A 445 6.38 -0.20 10.64
N ILE A 446 5.25 -0.12 9.93
CA ILE A 446 4.22 0.89 10.13
C ILE A 446 2.84 0.22 10.22
N THR A 447 1.99 0.73 11.10
CA THR A 447 0.62 0.24 11.26
C THR A 447 -0.40 1.30 10.86
N THR A 448 -1.68 0.92 10.83
CA THR A 448 -2.77 1.87 10.57
C THR A 448 -2.91 2.94 11.66
N ARG A 449 -2.34 2.70 12.85
CA ARG A 449 -2.28 3.67 13.96
C ARG A 449 -1.37 4.84 13.64
N ASP A 450 -0.21 4.57 13.05
CA ASP A 450 0.80 5.58 12.75
C ASP A 450 0.34 6.57 11.66
N ILE A 451 -0.40 6.05 10.68
CA ILE A 451 -0.91 6.82 9.52
C ILE A 451 -2.33 7.35 9.74
N ASN A 452 -2.87 7.26 10.95
CA ASN A 452 -4.19 7.80 11.24
C ASN A 452 -4.12 9.32 11.45
N ARG A 453 -5.03 10.08 10.86
CA ARG A 453 -5.07 11.54 11.02
C ARG A 453 -5.65 11.99 12.37
N GLY A 454 -6.36 11.11 13.08
CA GLY A 454 -7.13 11.43 14.27
C GLY A 454 -8.19 12.50 14.01
N GLU A 455 -8.45 13.33 15.02
CA GLU A 455 -9.40 14.45 14.97
C GLU A 455 -8.89 15.66 14.17
N HIS A 456 -7.67 15.61 13.63
CA HIS A 456 -7.09 16.73 12.91
C HIS A 456 -7.69 16.86 11.50
N LYS A 457 -7.90 18.10 11.05
CA LYS A 457 -8.34 18.36 9.66
C LYS A 457 -7.27 18.01 8.62
N HIS A 458 -5.99 18.14 8.97
CA HIS A 458 -4.86 17.92 8.07
C HIS A 458 -3.75 17.14 8.78
N PHE A 459 -3.05 16.26 8.06
CA PHE A 459 -1.85 15.57 8.60
C PHE A 459 -0.80 16.56 9.09
N LEU A 460 -0.56 17.65 8.35
CA LEU A 460 0.34 18.72 8.81
C LEU A 460 -0.04 19.29 10.19
N ALA A 461 -1.34 19.45 10.46
CA ALA A 461 -1.81 19.94 11.76
C ALA A 461 -1.58 18.89 12.86
N LYS A 462 -1.77 17.60 12.56
CA LYS A 462 -1.42 16.50 13.47
C LYS A 462 0.07 16.50 13.77
N GLU A 463 0.91 16.48 12.75
CA GLU A 463 2.37 16.39 12.88
C GLU A 463 2.97 17.58 13.62
N ILE A 464 2.46 18.80 13.40
CA ILE A 464 2.87 19.98 14.17
C ILE A 464 2.47 19.84 15.64
N ALA A 465 1.24 19.39 15.93
CA ALA A 465 0.76 19.20 17.30
C ALA A 465 1.51 18.08 18.04
N GLU A 466 1.93 17.04 17.32
CA GLU A 466 2.68 15.90 17.84
C GLU A 466 4.20 16.13 17.94
N ALA A 467 4.72 17.24 17.41
CA ALA A 467 6.16 17.53 17.39
C ALA A 467 6.82 17.49 18.78
N PRO A 468 6.22 18.01 19.87
CA PRO A 468 6.83 17.92 21.21
C PRO A 468 7.00 16.48 21.70
N GLU A 469 6.01 15.62 21.44
CA GLU A 469 6.08 14.22 21.86
C GLU A 469 7.01 13.42 20.95
N SER A 470 7.02 13.71 19.65
CA SER A 470 7.97 13.12 18.69
C SER A 470 9.42 13.46 19.06
N PHE A 471 9.68 14.71 19.49
CA PHE A 471 10.98 15.12 20.00
C PHE A 471 11.35 14.37 21.29
N ARG A 472 10.43 14.29 22.26
CA ARG A 472 10.63 13.54 23.50
C ARG A 472 10.96 12.08 23.21
N LYS A 473 10.21 11.41 22.32
CA LYS A 473 10.48 10.03 21.86
C LYS A 473 11.86 9.89 21.21
N THR A 474 12.29 10.88 20.43
CA THR A 474 13.60 10.85 19.73
C THR A 474 14.79 10.87 20.70
N ILE A 475 14.68 11.59 21.82
CA ILE A 475 15.75 11.69 22.83
C ILE A 475 15.60 10.68 23.98
N ARG A 476 14.42 10.05 24.11
CA ARG A 476 14.10 9.08 25.17
C ARG A 476 15.12 7.94 25.17
N GLY A 477 15.72 7.68 26.32
CA GLY A 477 16.74 6.63 26.48
C GLY A 477 18.10 6.93 25.85
N ARG A 478 18.28 8.08 25.18
CA ARG A 478 19.55 8.45 24.53
C ARG A 478 20.35 9.51 25.28
N ILE A 479 19.72 10.21 26.21
CA ILE A 479 20.36 11.19 27.10
C ILE A 479 20.13 10.71 28.53
N VAL A 480 21.23 10.46 29.24
CA VAL A 480 21.25 9.93 30.60
C VAL A 480 21.98 10.86 31.53
N ASP A 481 21.52 10.93 32.77
CA ASP A 481 22.17 11.68 33.84
C ASP A 481 23.17 10.79 34.57
N HIS A 482 24.46 11.16 34.51
CA HIS A 482 25.51 10.59 35.32
C HIS A 482 26.04 11.68 36.28
N ASP A 483 25.71 11.55 37.57
CA ASP A 483 26.15 12.45 38.64
C ASP A 483 25.87 13.95 38.40
N GLY A 484 24.71 14.27 37.83
CA GLY A 484 24.28 15.64 37.51
C GLY A 484 24.80 16.16 36.16
N MET A 485 25.45 15.31 35.37
CA MET A 485 25.90 15.61 34.02
C MET A 485 25.12 14.78 33.00
N LEU A 486 24.43 15.47 32.08
CA LEU A 486 23.76 14.81 30.96
C LEU A 486 24.80 14.35 29.94
N THR A 487 24.79 13.06 29.63
CA THR A 487 25.64 12.45 28.60
C THR A 487 24.78 11.66 27.62
N THR A 488 25.32 11.42 26.42
CA THR A 488 24.61 10.67 25.38
C THR A 488 25.02 9.21 25.44
N GLU A 489 24.06 8.30 25.54
CA GLU A 489 24.28 6.86 25.41
C GLU A 489 23.59 6.37 24.14
N LEU A 490 24.38 5.88 23.19
CA LEU A 490 23.91 5.33 21.92
C LEU A 490 24.35 3.88 21.81
N GLY A 491 23.41 2.99 21.52
CA GLY A 491 23.72 1.58 21.28
C GLY A 491 24.56 1.38 20.01
N GLU A 492 25.26 0.25 19.94
CA GLU A 492 26.14 -0.10 18.81
C GLU A 492 25.39 -0.20 17.46
N LYS A 493 24.08 -0.44 17.49
CA LYS A 493 23.22 -0.37 16.29
C LYS A 493 23.06 1.05 15.74
N VAL A 494 23.08 2.07 16.61
CA VAL A 494 22.88 3.48 16.23
C VAL A 494 24.21 4.11 15.81
N LEU A 495 25.26 3.90 16.61
CA LEU A 495 26.61 4.36 16.30
C LEU A 495 27.59 3.20 16.48
N PRO A 496 27.90 2.47 15.40
CA PRO A 496 28.78 1.30 15.47
C PRO A 496 30.16 1.64 15.99
N LYS A 497 30.73 0.75 16.81
CA LYS A 497 32.07 0.93 17.39
C LYS A 497 33.15 1.19 16.34
N VAL A 498 33.05 0.53 15.19
CA VAL A 498 33.97 0.74 14.05
C VAL A 498 33.97 2.21 13.58
N ILE A 499 32.82 2.89 13.58
CA ILE A 499 32.75 4.31 13.20
C ILE A 499 33.39 5.17 14.28
N CYS A 500 33.14 4.89 15.55
CA CYS A 500 33.78 5.57 16.68
C CYS A 500 35.31 5.44 16.63
N ASP A 501 35.83 4.23 16.41
CA ASP A 501 37.27 3.96 16.36
C ASP A 501 37.94 4.67 15.16
N ARG A 502 37.27 4.73 14.00
CA ARG A 502 37.74 5.45 12.81
C ARG A 502 37.71 6.97 12.97
N LEU A 503 36.73 7.51 13.68
CA LEU A 503 36.69 8.92 14.06
C LEU A 503 37.81 9.24 15.07
N ALA A 504 37.98 8.41 16.10
CA ALA A 504 38.97 8.62 17.16
C ALA A 504 40.42 8.51 16.67
N SER A 505 40.69 7.59 15.73
CA SER A 505 42.00 7.43 15.09
C SER A 505 42.33 8.52 14.05
N GLY A 506 41.34 9.33 13.66
CA GLY A 506 41.50 10.35 12.60
C GLY A 506 41.56 9.78 11.19
N GLU A 507 41.12 8.53 11.00
CA GLU A 507 40.95 7.94 9.67
C GLU A 507 39.83 8.64 8.90
N ILE A 508 38.71 8.91 9.58
CA ILE A 508 37.65 9.78 9.06
C ILE A 508 38.06 11.23 9.29
N LYS A 509 38.19 11.98 8.20
CA LYS A 509 38.57 13.40 8.18
C LYS A 509 37.44 14.30 7.70
N LYS A 510 36.47 13.73 6.99
CA LYS A 510 35.36 14.45 6.38
C LYS A 510 34.03 13.88 6.85
N VAL A 511 33.10 14.76 7.17
CA VAL A 511 31.68 14.43 7.34
C VAL A 511 30.90 15.15 6.26
N ARG A 512 30.09 14.42 5.50
CA ARG A 512 29.22 14.96 4.45
C ARG A 512 27.78 14.67 4.81
N VAL A 513 27.06 15.70 5.25
CA VAL A 513 25.64 15.59 5.56
C VAL A 513 24.86 15.85 4.27
N ILE A 514 24.08 14.87 3.84
CA ILE A 514 23.33 14.96 2.58
C ILE A 514 21.83 14.78 2.80
N GLY A 515 21.04 15.42 1.95
CA GLY A 515 19.59 15.25 1.92
C GLY A 515 18.98 15.98 0.73
N GLN A 516 17.66 16.00 0.65
CA GLN A 516 16.91 16.79 -0.32
C GLN A 516 15.79 17.59 0.37
N GLY A 517 15.45 18.76 -0.19
CA GLY A 517 14.38 19.62 0.34
C GLY A 517 14.57 19.94 1.84
N THR A 518 13.51 19.76 2.64
CA THR A 518 13.55 20.01 4.10
C THR A 518 14.61 19.18 4.84
N ALA A 519 14.93 17.97 4.36
CA ALA A 519 15.97 17.15 4.97
C ALA A 519 17.37 17.75 4.77
N ALA A 520 17.63 18.42 3.63
CA ALA A 520 18.85 19.17 3.42
C ALA A 520 18.94 20.39 4.35
N VAL A 521 17.82 21.06 4.63
CA VAL A 521 17.76 22.17 5.60
C VAL A 521 18.10 21.68 7.02
N ALA A 522 17.55 20.55 7.44
CA ALA A 522 17.93 19.92 8.71
C ALA A 522 19.43 19.53 8.72
N GLY A 523 19.94 19.00 7.61
CA GLY A 523 21.35 18.67 7.45
C GLY A 523 22.30 19.87 7.55
N GLN A 524 21.90 21.04 7.04
CA GLN A 524 22.65 22.29 7.19
C GLN A 524 22.75 22.72 8.65
N ALA A 525 21.65 22.65 9.40
CA ALA A 525 21.65 22.95 10.83
C ALA A 525 22.56 21.99 11.62
N LEU A 526 22.50 20.69 11.30
CA LEU A 526 23.37 19.67 11.88
C LEU A 526 24.85 19.93 11.59
N ALA A 527 25.20 20.18 10.32
CA ALA A 527 26.57 20.41 9.90
C ALA A 527 27.19 21.64 10.59
N LYS A 528 26.40 22.72 10.71
CA LYS A 528 26.82 23.93 11.42
C LYS A 528 27.12 23.64 12.90
N LEU A 529 26.19 22.97 13.59
CA LEU A 529 26.37 22.62 15.01
C LEU A 529 27.58 21.70 15.22
N LEU A 530 27.71 20.66 14.40
CA LEU A 530 28.84 19.73 14.48
C LEU A 530 30.17 20.44 14.24
N HIS A 531 30.25 21.34 13.26
CA HIS A 531 31.45 22.12 12.98
C HIS A 531 31.89 22.96 14.19
N GLU A 532 30.95 23.60 14.89
CA GLU A 532 31.22 24.36 16.12
C GLU A 532 31.73 23.47 17.26
N LEU A 533 31.27 22.21 17.35
CA LEU A 533 31.67 21.27 18.40
C LEU A 533 33.01 20.58 18.15
N VAL A 534 33.35 20.26 16.89
CA VAL A 534 34.57 19.49 16.54
C VAL A 534 35.74 20.36 16.07
N GLY A 535 35.48 21.63 15.72
CA GLY A 535 36.49 22.57 15.25
C GLY A 535 37.18 22.13 13.94
N ILE A 536 38.51 22.34 13.86
CA ILE A 536 39.31 22.07 12.65
C ILE A 536 39.69 20.59 12.45
N SER A 537 39.37 19.72 13.42
CA SER A 537 39.75 18.30 13.39
C SER A 537 38.96 17.50 12.35
N LEU A 538 37.77 17.97 11.96
CA LEU A 538 36.90 17.33 10.98
C LEU A 538 36.34 18.38 10.02
N SER A 539 36.40 18.10 8.71
CA SER A 539 35.72 18.90 7.69
C SER A 539 34.26 18.46 7.61
N VAL A 540 33.35 19.26 8.19
CA VAL A 540 31.91 19.00 8.15
C VAL A 540 31.25 19.92 7.13
N GLU A 541 30.50 19.34 6.19
CA GLU A 541 29.83 20.09 5.12
C GLU A 541 28.45 19.48 4.84
N ALA A 542 27.46 20.35 4.58
CA ALA A 542 26.12 19.94 4.14
C ALA A 542 25.95 20.22 2.66
N LEU A 543 25.47 19.22 1.92
CA LEU A 543 25.25 19.29 0.47
C LEU A 543 23.88 18.72 0.13
N LEU A 544 23.29 19.15 -0.99
CA LEU A 544 22.22 18.37 -1.60
C LEU A 544 22.80 17.02 -2.04
N ALA A 545 22.03 15.94 -1.91
CA ALA A 545 22.50 14.62 -2.35
C ALA A 545 22.89 14.61 -3.84
N SER A 546 22.10 15.27 -4.68
CA SER A 546 22.37 15.46 -6.11
C SER A 546 23.68 16.21 -6.39
N GLU A 547 24.08 17.14 -5.53
CA GLU A 547 25.34 17.89 -5.70
C GLU A 547 26.54 17.02 -5.33
N LEU A 548 26.44 16.22 -4.25
CA LEU A 548 27.48 15.25 -3.93
C LEU A 548 27.64 14.24 -5.07
N SER A 549 26.55 13.62 -5.53
CA SER A 549 26.63 12.61 -6.59
C SER A 549 26.99 13.17 -7.97
N GLY A 550 26.57 14.40 -8.28
CA GLY A 550 26.90 15.06 -9.55
C GLY A 550 28.34 15.55 -9.61
N PHE A 551 28.87 16.08 -8.50
CA PHE A 551 30.11 16.87 -8.55
C PHE A 551 31.08 16.64 -7.38
N GLY A 552 30.61 16.12 -6.24
CA GLY A 552 31.40 16.01 -5.01
C GLY A 552 32.02 14.65 -4.73
N LEU A 553 31.68 13.60 -5.48
CA LEU A 553 32.23 12.25 -5.30
C LEU A 553 33.72 12.19 -5.69
N GLN A 554 34.55 11.64 -4.81
CA GLN A 554 35.97 11.38 -5.05
C GLN A 554 36.19 9.89 -5.36
N LEU A 555 37.25 9.54 -6.10
CA LEU A 555 37.53 8.12 -6.45
C LEU A 555 37.69 7.23 -5.20
N ASP A 556 38.29 7.78 -4.15
CA ASP A 556 38.43 7.17 -2.83
C ASP A 556 37.77 8.10 -1.81
N MET A 557 36.81 7.55 -1.08
CA MET A 557 36.05 8.21 -0.03
C MET A 557 36.19 7.48 1.31
N SER A 558 37.20 6.62 1.48
CA SER A 558 37.40 5.89 2.73
C SER A 558 37.59 6.82 3.94
N ASP A 559 38.05 8.05 3.73
CA ASP A 559 38.22 9.08 4.77
C ASP A 559 36.94 9.89 5.10
N THR A 560 35.80 9.52 4.50
CA THR A 560 34.57 10.31 4.52
C THR A 560 33.41 9.55 5.16
N LEU A 561 32.80 10.14 6.18
CA LEU A 561 31.51 9.71 6.73
C LEU A 561 30.37 10.46 6.04
N VAL A 562 29.52 9.74 5.31
CA VAL A 562 28.29 10.30 4.73
C VAL A 562 27.13 10.10 5.70
N VAL A 563 26.50 11.20 6.11
CA VAL A 563 25.29 11.22 6.95
C VAL A 563 24.10 11.59 6.07
N ALA A 564 23.34 10.58 5.65
CA ALA A 564 22.15 10.79 4.83
C ALA A 564 20.92 11.08 5.70
N VAL A 565 20.29 12.24 5.48
CA VAL A 565 19.05 12.65 6.14
C VAL A 565 17.90 12.44 5.15
N SER A 566 16.96 11.56 5.50
CA SER A 566 15.72 11.34 4.75
C SER A 566 14.60 10.92 5.71
N GLN A 567 13.42 11.49 5.52
CA GLN A 567 12.23 11.09 6.29
C GLN A 567 11.64 9.79 5.75
N SER A 568 11.60 9.60 4.43
CA SER A 568 10.98 8.42 3.82
C SER A 568 11.94 7.23 3.68
N GLY A 569 13.26 7.47 3.72
CA GLY A 569 14.27 6.45 3.42
C GLY A 569 14.26 5.97 1.96
N THR A 570 13.43 6.56 1.11
CA THR A 570 13.19 6.16 -0.29
C THR A 570 13.53 7.26 -1.29
N THR A 571 14.03 8.40 -0.83
CA THR A 571 14.37 9.53 -1.72
C THR A 571 15.46 9.11 -2.71
N THR A 572 15.12 9.00 -4.00
CA THR A 572 15.98 8.41 -5.04
C THR A 572 17.35 9.06 -5.12
N ASP A 573 17.43 10.39 -5.16
CA ASP A 573 18.72 11.11 -5.22
C ASP A 573 19.58 10.81 -3.99
N THR A 574 18.98 10.75 -2.80
CA THR A 574 19.68 10.45 -1.55
C THR A 574 20.21 9.02 -1.56
N ASN A 575 19.37 8.03 -1.85
CA ASN A 575 19.75 6.62 -1.82
C ASN A 575 20.81 6.31 -2.88
N ARG A 576 20.62 6.80 -4.12
CA ARG A 576 21.59 6.63 -5.21
C ARG A 576 22.94 7.27 -4.85
N THR A 577 22.93 8.43 -4.19
CA THR A 577 24.16 9.07 -3.72
C THR A 577 24.86 8.24 -2.64
N VAL A 578 24.11 7.65 -1.70
CA VAL A 578 24.66 6.74 -0.69
C VAL A 578 25.30 5.52 -1.33
N ASP A 579 24.64 4.87 -2.27
CA ASP A 579 25.18 3.69 -2.95
C ASP A 579 26.44 4.01 -3.77
N LEU A 580 26.42 5.14 -4.47
CA LEU A 580 27.58 5.65 -5.20
C LEU A 580 28.75 5.97 -4.26
N ALA A 581 28.49 6.58 -3.09
CA ALA A 581 29.52 6.87 -2.11
C ALA A 581 30.11 5.57 -1.53
N ARG A 582 29.26 4.63 -1.13
CA ARG A 582 29.65 3.31 -0.59
C ARG A 582 30.51 2.50 -1.56
N ALA A 583 30.27 2.61 -2.86
CA ALA A 583 31.08 1.96 -3.87
C ALA A 583 32.53 2.51 -3.97
N ARG A 584 32.83 3.61 -3.28
CA ARG A 584 34.13 4.31 -3.31
C ARG A 584 34.88 4.30 -1.97
N GLY A 585 34.46 3.46 -1.02
CA GLY A 585 35.00 3.39 0.34
C GLY A 585 33.96 3.80 1.38
#